data_AF-A0A352CVJ4-F1
#
_entry.id   AF-A0A352CVJ4-F1
#
_cell.length_a   1.000
_cell.length_b   1.000
_cell.length_c   1.000
_cell.angle_alpha   90.00
_cell.angle_beta   90.00
_cell.angle_gamma   90.00
#
_symmetry.space_group_name_H-M   'P 1'
#
loop_
_entity.id
_entity.type
_entity.pdbx_description
1 polymer ?
#
loop_
_entity_poly.entity_id
_entity_poly.type
_entity_poly.pdbx_seq_one_letter_code
_entity_poly.pdbx_strand_id
1 'polypeptide(L)'
;MEKQDRMTQLQRMEVPHRHRTAIMLLILMISAFYTCTVWAKAPAPGVYRIASAKNSSLFITVENGLQENHANLVLGKKASDGRDLFQIKAAGSNSFQIVSFLSGRAVTMEEENIEQFKWKGKKEQRWQFASAGGSRWYIRGENGKAIGLEKGKAANGNNVAAVDAKKKLSQRWLLVPADGFLALSTSETSFTWKSSKTRVSVTASGKWKAASDSKWLTVKKSGTSLILAAKKNGGEDRSAVVTVSMGRKTKKITVNQKSKESTTGKKTAAKGTYYFLSALSNQEYGLTVRASQKLNGANAVVTKITADANKQFQLKYVSDGAYRILAKHSGKCLETDGTGNVYQWKYDGSVRQLWELEDAGNGAWYIRSRESGRYLTVFRGKADEGVNVYTATFHKAKSQRWILADITKYAAGFKYLWKSCGKSDVTDAFLEKTLRIARAIGADPDDLMAVMAFESLLSHTIINPNSGATGLIQFLPSTAASLGTTTANLRAMSAVDQLDYVQMYLSRYAGRYNSLGSLYMAVLWPYAVGQGDNYVLWTRGGTYNAQYGRNSGLDVNKDGAVTVGEAVQKVLANRKRFVGV
;
A
#
# COMPACT_ATOMS: atom_id res chain seq x y z
N MET A 1 -15.81 -62.19 26.28
CA MET A 1 -17.27 -62.34 26.43
C MET A 1 -17.76 -61.91 27.81
N GLU A 2 -17.08 -62.27 28.90
CA GLU A 2 -17.54 -62.00 30.29
C GLU A 2 -17.52 -60.52 30.75
N LYS A 3 -16.83 -59.61 30.03
CA LYS A 3 -16.78 -58.17 30.35
C LYS A 3 -17.88 -57.32 29.69
N GLN A 4 -18.49 -57.83 28.62
CA GLN A 4 -19.53 -57.09 27.89
C GLN A 4 -20.89 -57.25 28.57
N ASP A 5 -21.12 -58.37 29.26
CA ASP A 5 -22.34 -58.66 30.01
C ASP A 5 -22.52 -57.81 31.28
N ARG A 6 -21.43 -57.46 31.98
CA ARG A 6 -21.51 -56.64 33.21
C ARG A 6 -21.89 -55.17 32.95
N MET A 7 -21.56 -54.64 31.76
CA MET A 7 -21.95 -53.28 31.36
C MET A 7 -23.45 -53.18 31.04
N THR A 8 -24.02 -54.24 30.48
CA THR A 8 -25.45 -54.29 30.14
C THR A 8 -26.33 -54.47 31.40
N GLN A 9 -25.81 -55.11 32.46
CA GLN A 9 -26.51 -55.20 33.75
C GLN A 9 -26.56 -53.87 34.53
N LEU A 10 -25.51 -53.04 34.47
CA LEU A 10 -25.46 -51.72 35.13
C LEU A 10 -26.44 -50.70 34.52
N GLN A 11 -26.84 -50.87 33.26
CA GLN A 11 -27.81 -50.00 32.59
C GLN A 11 -29.28 -50.31 32.93
N ARG A 12 -29.57 -51.43 33.62
CA ARG A 12 -30.94 -51.85 33.98
C ARG A 12 -31.35 -51.57 35.42
N MET A 13 -30.48 -50.97 36.25
CA MET A 13 -30.86 -50.56 37.60
C MET A 13 -31.64 -49.23 37.56
N GLU A 14 -32.91 -49.27 37.97
CA GLU A 14 -33.71 -48.07 38.21
C GLU A 14 -33.19 -47.32 39.45
N VAL A 15 -32.33 -46.34 39.22
CA VAL A 15 -31.83 -45.44 40.27
C VAL A 15 -32.65 -44.13 40.25
N PRO A 16 -33.10 -43.64 41.43
CA PRO A 16 -33.88 -42.41 41.54
C PRO A 16 -33.16 -41.19 40.91
N HIS A 17 -33.95 -40.32 40.29
CA HIS A 17 -33.52 -39.22 39.40
C HIS A 17 -32.41 -38.31 39.96
N ARG A 18 -32.32 -38.22 41.28
CA ARG A 18 -31.36 -37.40 42.05
C ARG A 18 -29.89 -37.89 42.05
N HIS A 19 -29.59 -39.08 41.50
CA HIS A 19 -28.21 -39.61 41.45
C HIS A 19 -27.68 -39.88 40.03
N ARG A 20 -28.50 -39.67 38.99
CA ARG A 20 -28.11 -39.91 37.58
C ARG A 20 -26.97 -38.99 37.12
N THR A 21 -26.96 -37.74 37.57
CA THR A 21 -25.96 -36.74 37.16
C THR A 21 -24.58 -37.03 37.75
N ALA A 22 -24.51 -37.49 39.01
CA ALA A 22 -23.25 -37.83 39.67
C ALA A 22 -22.63 -39.12 39.10
N ILE A 23 -23.46 -40.12 38.77
CA ILE A 23 -23.00 -41.38 38.18
C ILE A 23 -22.59 -41.20 36.71
N MET A 24 -23.27 -40.35 35.93
CA MET A 24 -22.80 -39.97 34.58
C MET A 24 -21.45 -39.26 34.62
N LEU A 25 -21.24 -38.35 35.57
CA LEU A 25 -19.95 -37.68 35.79
C LEU A 25 -18.85 -38.66 36.20
N LEU A 26 -19.16 -39.66 37.04
CA LEU A 26 -18.21 -40.69 37.45
C LEU A 26 -17.88 -41.66 36.30
N ILE A 27 -18.85 -42.05 35.47
CA ILE A 27 -18.63 -42.88 34.26
C ILE A 27 -17.85 -42.09 33.20
N LEU A 28 -18.07 -40.78 33.05
CA LEU A 28 -17.26 -39.89 32.20
C LEU A 28 -15.83 -39.72 32.74
N MET A 29 -15.62 -39.63 34.05
CA MET A 29 -14.28 -39.59 34.64
C MET A 29 -13.54 -40.93 34.55
N ILE A 30 -14.23 -42.06 34.74
CA ILE A 30 -13.64 -43.40 34.65
C ILE A 30 -13.33 -43.76 33.18
N SER A 31 -14.18 -43.37 32.23
CA SER A 31 -13.89 -43.52 30.79
C SER A 31 -12.75 -42.60 30.29
N ALA A 32 -12.53 -41.45 30.93
CA ALA A 32 -11.37 -40.59 30.69
C ALA A 32 -10.06 -41.15 31.27
N PHE A 33 -10.13 -42.01 32.29
CA PHE A 33 -8.94 -42.62 32.92
C PHE A 33 -8.45 -43.90 32.20
N TYR A 34 -9.30 -44.59 31.42
CA TYR A 34 -8.95 -45.89 30.81
C TYR A 34 -8.46 -45.86 29.34
N THR A 35 -8.17 -44.68 28.76
CA THR A 35 -7.58 -44.57 27.41
C THR A 35 -6.19 -43.93 27.36
N CYS A 36 -5.57 -43.67 28.52
CA CYS A 36 -4.20 -43.14 28.56
C CYS A 36 -3.16 -44.25 28.28
N THR A 37 -3.19 -44.80 27.06
CA THR A 37 -1.98 -45.30 26.43
C THR A 37 -1.05 -44.10 26.26
N VAL A 38 0.20 -44.22 26.73
CA VAL A 38 1.22 -43.18 26.64
C VAL A 38 1.57 -42.96 25.16
N TRP A 39 0.79 -42.15 24.47
CA TRP A 39 1.18 -41.60 23.18
C TRP A 39 2.37 -40.68 23.45
N ALA A 40 3.52 -41.00 22.87
CA ALA A 40 4.65 -40.09 22.90
C ALA A 40 4.19 -38.73 22.35
N LYS A 41 4.34 -37.70 23.18
CA LYS A 41 3.95 -36.33 22.86
C LYS A 41 4.65 -35.90 21.57
N ALA A 42 3.87 -35.53 20.55
CA ALA A 42 4.37 -35.07 19.24
C ALA A 42 5.52 -34.05 19.39
N PRO A 43 6.43 -33.93 18.40
CA PRO A 43 7.60 -33.08 18.55
C PRO A 43 7.19 -31.64 18.84
N ALA A 44 7.93 -30.99 19.73
CA ALA A 44 7.71 -29.58 20.03
C ALA A 44 7.84 -28.76 18.72
N PRO A 45 7.00 -27.75 18.50
CA PRO A 45 7.22 -26.82 17.40
C PRO A 45 8.60 -26.15 17.53
N GLY A 46 9.36 -26.07 16.44
CA GLY A 46 10.74 -25.62 16.45
C GLY A 46 11.44 -25.76 15.10
N VAL A 47 12.73 -25.43 15.03
CA VAL A 47 13.56 -25.67 13.83
C VAL A 47 14.51 -26.82 14.11
N TYR A 48 14.52 -27.76 13.17
CA TYR A 48 15.21 -29.03 13.28
C TYR A 48 16.00 -29.30 12.00
N ARG A 49 17.07 -30.06 12.16
CA ARG A 49 17.53 -30.94 11.09
C ARG A 49 16.82 -32.27 11.22
N ILE A 50 16.37 -32.82 10.10
CA ILE A 50 15.63 -34.08 10.07
C ILE A 50 16.61 -35.16 9.58
N ALA A 51 17.31 -35.81 10.50
CA ALA A 51 18.36 -36.78 10.21
C ALA A 51 17.80 -38.17 9.89
N SER A 52 18.40 -38.89 8.96
CA SER A 52 18.04 -40.27 8.67
C SER A 52 18.44 -41.20 9.82
N ALA A 53 17.55 -42.08 10.27
CA ALA A 53 17.92 -43.10 11.25
C ALA A 53 18.85 -44.18 10.69
N LYS A 54 18.95 -44.34 9.35
CA LYS A 54 19.93 -45.24 8.72
C LYS A 54 21.33 -44.64 8.67
N ASN A 55 21.44 -43.31 8.65
CA ASN A 55 22.71 -42.58 8.67
C ASN A 55 22.46 -41.20 9.27
N SER A 56 22.76 -41.04 10.56
CA SER A 56 22.46 -39.82 11.32
C SER A 56 23.33 -38.61 10.94
N SER A 57 24.32 -38.81 10.08
CA SER A 57 25.14 -37.73 9.50
C SER A 57 24.53 -37.13 8.22
N LEU A 58 23.43 -37.71 7.73
CA LEU A 58 22.67 -37.23 6.58
C LEU A 58 21.29 -36.74 7.00
N PHE A 59 20.87 -35.61 6.41
CA PHE A 59 19.67 -34.87 6.75
C PHE A 59 18.80 -34.70 5.50
N ILE A 60 17.48 -34.61 5.67
CA ILE A 60 16.63 -34.04 4.62
C ILE A 60 17.17 -32.65 4.29
N THR A 61 17.31 -32.35 3.00
CA THR A 61 17.86 -31.10 2.51
C THR A 61 17.13 -30.69 1.24
N VAL A 62 16.96 -29.38 1.02
CA VAL A 62 16.50 -28.89 -0.29
C VAL A 62 17.65 -29.02 -1.28
N GLU A 63 17.38 -29.71 -2.40
CA GLU A 63 18.39 -29.97 -3.43
C GLU A 63 19.02 -28.66 -3.92
N ASN A 64 20.36 -28.63 -3.92
CA ASN A 64 21.18 -27.47 -4.28
C ASN A 64 20.88 -26.16 -3.51
N GLY A 65 20.05 -26.18 -2.46
CA GLY A 65 19.61 -24.98 -1.75
C GLY A 65 18.68 -24.09 -2.58
N LEU A 66 18.01 -24.65 -3.59
CA LEU A 66 17.07 -23.93 -4.44
C LEU A 66 15.91 -23.35 -3.61
N GLN A 67 15.39 -22.20 -4.03
CA GLN A 67 14.34 -21.49 -3.30
C GLN A 67 13.03 -21.42 -4.07
N GLU A 68 12.96 -21.85 -5.32
CA GLU A 68 11.72 -21.93 -6.08
C GLU A 68 10.75 -23.03 -5.57
N ASN A 69 9.52 -22.96 -6.07
CA ASN A 69 8.57 -24.06 -5.95
C ASN A 69 9.07 -25.28 -6.73
N HIS A 70 8.64 -26.47 -6.33
CA HIS A 70 9.00 -27.75 -6.95
C HIS A 70 10.48 -28.14 -6.82
N ALA A 71 11.27 -27.40 -6.04
CA ALA A 71 12.61 -27.86 -5.71
C ALA A 71 12.54 -29.13 -4.87
N ASN A 72 13.28 -30.14 -5.29
CA ASN A 72 13.24 -31.47 -4.73
C ASN A 72 13.89 -31.56 -3.34
N LEU A 73 13.51 -32.55 -2.54
CA LEU A 73 14.17 -32.87 -1.26
C LEU A 73 15.01 -34.14 -1.38
N VAL A 74 16.27 -34.05 -0.97
CA VAL A 74 17.23 -35.17 -1.00
C VAL A 74 17.87 -35.36 0.38
N LEU A 75 18.63 -36.44 0.56
CA LEU A 75 19.54 -36.56 1.69
C LEU A 75 20.83 -35.77 1.43
N GLY A 76 21.20 -34.89 2.36
CA GLY A 76 22.43 -34.09 2.30
C GLY A 76 23.28 -34.19 3.55
N LYS A 77 24.56 -33.81 3.45
CA LYS A 77 25.39 -33.49 4.62
C LYS A 77 24.90 -32.20 5.30
N LYS A 78 25.33 -31.98 6.55
CA LYS A 78 25.07 -30.74 7.28
C LYS A 78 25.51 -29.54 6.45
N ALA A 79 24.63 -28.56 6.28
CA ALA A 79 24.89 -27.36 5.49
C ALA A 79 25.03 -26.11 6.39
N SER A 80 25.81 -25.13 5.92
CA SER A 80 26.03 -23.85 6.61
C SER A 80 25.01 -22.77 6.21
N ASP A 81 24.42 -22.88 5.03
CA ASP A 81 23.43 -21.95 4.48
C ASP A 81 21.99 -22.21 4.94
N GLY A 82 21.76 -23.32 5.66
CA GLY A 82 20.47 -23.67 6.23
C GLY A 82 19.51 -24.39 5.30
N ARG A 83 19.97 -24.89 4.14
CA ARG A 83 19.15 -25.75 3.25
C ARG A 83 18.70 -27.07 3.89
N ASP A 84 19.34 -27.49 4.98
CA ASP A 84 19.07 -28.68 5.79
C ASP A 84 18.22 -28.38 7.05
N LEU A 85 17.72 -27.14 7.18
CA LEU A 85 16.94 -26.70 8.33
C LEU A 85 15.45 -26.59 7.98
N PHE A 86 14.61 -27.19 8.84
CA PHE A 86 13.17 -27.22 8.66
C PHE A 86 12.45 -26.79 9.93
N GLN A 87 11.49 -25.87 9.79
CA GLN A 87 10.60 -25.45 10.86
C GLN A 87 9.36 -26.34 10.92
N ILE A 88 9.14 -27.01 12.05
CA ILE A 88 7.92 -27.78 12.35
C ILE A 88 6.94 -26.86 13.08
N LYS A 89 5.75 -26.69 12.52
CA LYS A 89 4.66 -25.85 13.06
C LYS A 89 3.39 -26.69 13.22
N ALA A 90 2.57 -26.37 14.21
CA ALA A 90 1.22 -26.93 14.30
C ALA A 90 0.35 -26.42 13.14
N ALA A 91 -0.42 -27.31 12.53
CA ALA A 91 -1.38 -27.04 11.45
C ALA A 91 -2.79 -27.57 11.77
N GLY A 92 -3.01 -28.15 12.95
CA GLY A 92 -4.30 -28.67 13.45
C GLY A 92 -4.12 -29.39 14.79
N SER A 93 -5.18 -30.03 15.31
CA SER A 93 -5.17 -30.74 16.60
C SER A 93 -4.18 -31.91 16.67
N ASN A 94 -3.78 -32.47 15.53
CA ASN A 94 -2.74 -33.51 15.43
C ASN A 94 -2.00 -33.47 14.08
N SER A 95 -1.94 -32.30 13.44
CA SER A 95 -1.38 -32.12 12.10
C SER A 95 -0.33 -31.01 12.14
N PHE A 96 0.74 -31.17 11.37
CA PHE A 96 1.91 -30.32 11.36
C PHE A 96 2.27 -29.88 9.95
N GLN A 97 2.80 -28.67 9.84
CA GLN A 97 3.46 -28.19 8.65
C GLN A 97 4.98 -28.28 8.87
N ILE A 98 5.70 -28.79 7.89
CA ILE A 98 7.17 -28.77 7.85
C ILE A 98 7.56 -27.73 6.80
N VAL A 99 8.40 -26.76 7.17
CA VAL A 99 8.72 -25.59 6.33
C VAL A 99 10.22 -25.50 6.15
N SER A 100 10.70 -25.47 4.91
CA SER A 100 12.11 -25.16 4.60
C SER A 100 12.45 -23.80 5.21
N PHE A 101 13.48 -23.77 6.05
CA PHE A 101 13.89 -22.53 6.70
C PHE A 101 14.46 -21.53 5.70
N LEU A 102 15.22 -22.02 4.71
CA LEU A 102 15.87 -21.19 3.70
C LEU A 102 14.86 -20.47 2.80
N SER A 103 13.81 -21.17 2.34
CA SER A 103 12.87 -20.65 1.34
C SER A 103 11.50 -20.24 1.92
N GLY A 104 11.18 -20.63 3.16
CA GLY A 104 9.87 -20.43 3.77
C GLY A 104 8.74 -21.29 3.16
N ARG A 105 9.06 -22.24 2.27
CA ARG A 105 8.10 -23.11 1.57
C ARG A 105 7.82 -24.39 2.36
N ALA A 106 6.62 -24.93 2.18
CA ALA A 106 6.19 -26.14 2.87
C ALA A 106 6.75 -27.38 2.16
N VAL A 107 7.21 -28.36 2.93
CA VAL A 107 7.43 -29.72 2.45
C VAL A 107 6.08 -30.27 2.00
N THR A 108 6.02 -30.63 0.73
CA THR A 108 4.82 -30.96 -0.01
C THR A 108 5.02 -32.31 -0.69
N MET A 109 4.03 -33.17 -0.57
CA MET A 109 3.96 -34.42 -1.31
C MET A 109 3.32 -34.17 -2.67
N GLU A 110 4.01 -34.48 -3.74
CA GLU A 110 3.45 -34.46 -5.10
C GLU A 110 3.67 -35.84 -5.71
N GLU A 111 2.59 -36.58 -5.91
CA GLU A 111 2.61 -37.98 -6.31
C GLU A 111 3.47 -38.87 -5.38
N GLU A 112 4.54 -39.48 -5.90
CA GLU A 112 5.51 -40.30 -5.14
C GLU A 112 6.75 -39.48 -4.69
N ASN A 113 6.78 -38.17 -4.96
CA ASN A 113 7.90 -37.29 -4.63
C ASN A 113 7.66 -36.40 -3.39
N ILE A 114 8.75 -35.95 -2.76
CA ILE A 114 8.73 -34.93 -1.71
C ILE A 114 9.50 -33.70 -2.19
N GLU A 115 8.81 -32.58 -2.29
CA GLU A 115 9.35 -31.32 -2.79
C GLU A 115 8.99 -30.15 -1.86
N GLN A 116 9.45 -28.94 -2.16
CA GLN A 116 8.98 -27.73 -1.50
C GLN A 116 8.01 -26.93 -2.39
N PHE A 117 6.91 -26.45 -1.79
CA PHE A 117 5.96 -25.60 -2.49
C PHE A 117 5.39 -24.51 -1.58
N LYS A 118 4.89 -23.41 -2.17
CA LYS A 118 4.19 -22.37 -1.41
C LYS A 118 3.04 -22.97 -0.60
N TRP A 119 2.89 -22.58 0.66
CA TRP A 119 1.80 -23.09 1.49
C TRP A 119 0.42 -22.74 0.90
N LYS A 120 -0.39 -23.77 0.72
CA LYS A 120 -1.79 -23.73 0.29
C LYS A 120 -2.74 -24.35 1.33
N GLY A 121 -2.19 -24.98 2.37
CA GLY A 121 -2.96 -25.59 3.45
C GLY A 121 -3.70 -26.87 3.07
N LYS A 122 -3.32 -27.48 1.95
CA LYS A 122 -3.90 -28.75 1.46
C LYS A 122 -3.32 -29.96 2.21
N LYS A 123 -3.98 -31.12 2.07
CA LYS A 123 -3.62 -32.38 2.75
C LYS A 123 -2.19 -32.85 2.43
N GLU A 124 -1.70 -32.54 1.23
CA GLU A 124 -0.36 -32.90 0.75
C GLU A 124 0.77 -32.14 1.47
N GLN A 125 0.43 -31.09 2.22
CA GLN A 125 1.37 -30.27 2.97
C GLN A 125 1.25 -30.48 4.49
N ARG A 126 0.38 -31.42 4.89
CA ARG A 126 0.01 -31.70 6.28
C ARG A 126 0.56 -33.04 6.71
N TRP A 127 1.28 -33.03 7.83
CA TRP A 127 2.10 -34.14 8.30
C TRP A 127 1.72 -34.53 9.72
N GLN A 128 1.69 -35.82 10.01
CA GLN A 128 1.53 -36.38 11.34
C GLN A 128 2.83 -37.04 11.78
N PHE A 129 3.22 -36.81 13.03
CA PHE A 129 4.42 -37.41 13.63
C PHE A 129 4.01 -38.57 14.53
N ALA A 130 4.39 -39.79 14.17
CA ALA A 130 4.19 -40.97 14.99
C ALA A 130 5.52 -41.44 15.58
N SER A 131 5.55 -41.77 16.87
CA SER A 131 6.78 -42.25 17.51
C SER A 131 7.27 -43.55 16.87
N ALA A 132 8.59 -43.63 16.69
CA ALA A 132 9.28 -44.84 16.25
C ALA A 132 10.14 -45.48 17.36
N GLY A 133 9.96 -45.04 18.61
CA GLY A 133 10.79 -45.41 19.76
C GLY A 133 12.08 -44.57 19.87
N GLY A 134 12.45 -44.23 21.11
CA GLY A 134 13.51 -43.25 21.39
C GLY A 134 13.16 -41.86 20.82
N SER A 135 14.18 -41.07 20.43
CA SER A 135 14.00 -39.73 19.83
C SER A 135 13.64 -39.75 18.33
N ARG A 136 13.10 -40.86 17.80
CA ARG A 136 12.86 -41.07 16.37
C ARG A 136 11.38 -41.04 16.00
N TRP A 137 11.10 -40.63 14.77
CA TRP A 137 9.76 -40.34 14.27
C TRP A 137 9.50 -40.96 12.89
N TYR A 138 8.27 -41.40 12.66
CA TYR A 138 7.68 -41.55 11.34
C TYR A 138 6.93 -40.27 10.99
N ILE A 139 7.13 -39.74 9.78
CA ILE A 139 6.44 -38.55 9.26
C ILE A 139 5.44 -39.03 8.21
N ARG A 140 4.14 -38.92 8.49
CA ARG A 140 3.06 -39.46 7.66
C ARG A 140 2.23 -38.35 7.05
N GLY A 141 1.93 -38.45 5.77
CA GLY A 141 0.96 -37.59 5.11
C GLY A 141 -0.46 -38.02 5.47
N GLU A 142 -1.42 -37.10 5.34
CA GLU A 142 -2.85 -37.40 5.57
C GLU A 142 -3.44 -38.36 4.51
N ASN A 143 -2.73 -38.60 3.41
CA ASN A 143 -3.08 -39.59 2.39
C ASN A 143 -2.58 -41.03 2.70
N GLY A 144 -1.96 -41.26 3.86
CA GLY A 144 -1.49 -42.59 4.29
C GLY A 144 -0.06 -42.96 3.85
N LYS A 145 0.57 -42.18 2.97
CA LYS A 145 1.99 -42.32 2.63
C LYS A 145 2.89 -41.72 3.74
N ALA A 146 4.17 -42.04 3.72
CA ALA A 146 5.16 -41.54 4.66
C ALA A 146 6.36 -40.92 3.94
N ILE A 147 7.05 -39.98 4.58
CA ILE A 147 8.36 -39.51 4.11
C ILE A 147 9.38 -40.62 4.36
N GLY A 148 10.05 -41.08 3.30
CA GLY A 148 11.09 -42.10 3.39
C GLY A 148 12.16 -41.91 2.33
N LEU A 149 13.15 -42.80 2.38
CA LEU A 149 14.23 -42.81 1.39
C LEU A 149 13.84 -43.66 0.19
N GLU A 150 14.04 -43.11 -1.00
CA GLU A 150 13.87 -43.87 -2.23
C GLU A 150 14.74 -45.14 -2.19
N LYS A 151 14.14 -46.29 -2.52
CA LYS A 151 14.76 -47.63 -2.44
C LYS A 151 15.38 -47.96 -1.07
N GLY A 152 15.04 -47.21 -0.03
CA GLY A 152 15.60 -47.36 1.32
C GLY A 152 17.10 -47.03 1.44
N LYS A 153 17.70 -46.35 0.46
CA LYS A 153 19.15 -46.06 0.41
C LYS A 153 19.49 -44.78 1.17
N ALA A 154 20.47 -44.85 2.07
CA ALA A 154 20.92 -43.72 2.89
C ALA A 154 22.27 -43.19 2.39
N ALA A 155 22.25 -42.53 1.23
CA ALA A 155 23.42 -41.93 0.60
C ALA A 155 23.20 -40.42 0.36
N ASN A 156 24.28 -39.64 0.34
CA ASN A 156 24.23 -38.23 -0.02
C ASN A 156 23.71 -38.07 -1.46
N GLY A 157 22.77 -37.16 -1.68
CA GLY A 157 22.04 -36.96 -2.94
C GLY A 157 20.86 -37.92 -3.16
N ASN A 158 20.65 -38.94 -2.31
CA ASN A 158 19.53 -39.86 -2.52
C ASN A 158 18.19 -39.16 -2.31
N ASN A 159 17.21 -39.47 -3.16
CA ASN A 159 15.90 -38.84 -3.08
C ASN A 159 15.17 -39.14 -1.76
N VAL A 160 14.44 -38.13 -1.27
CA VAL A 160 13.43 -38.27 -0.22
C VAL A 160 12.08 -38.35 -0.93
N ALA A 161 11.38 -39.46 -0.73
CA ALA A 161 10.19 -39.81 -1.50
C ALA A 161 8.99 -40.08 -0.59
N ALA A 162 7.79 -39.99 -1.18
CA ALA A 162 6.58 -40.46 -0.55
C ALA A 162 6.48 -41.97 -0.75
N VAL A 163 6.51 -42.72 0.35
CA VAL A 163 6.57 -44.18 0.33
C VAL A 163 5.45 -44.79 1.17
N ASP A 164 5.08 -46.03 0.89
CA ASP A 164 4.14 -46.76 1.75
C ASP A 164 4.66 -46.85 3.19
N ALA A 165 3.78 -46.62 4.18
CA ALA A 165 4.13 -46.58 5.59
C ALA A 165 4.40 -47.98 6.20
N LYS A 166 5.50 -48.62 5.78
CA LYS A 166 5.93 -49.98 6.17
C LYS A 166 6.78 -50.01 7.45
N LYS A 167 6.86 -48.91 8.20
CA LYS A 167 7.60 -48.77 9.47
C LYS A 167 9.10 -49.14 9.40
N LYS A 168 9.72 -49.10 8.21
CA LYS A 168 11.13 -49.46 7.97
C LYS A 168 12.11 -48.44 8.57
N LEU A 169 13.36 -48.84 8.80
CA LEU A 169 14.42 -47.93 9.29
C LEU A 169 14.68 -46.74 8.34
N SER A 170 14.48 -46.94 7.03
CA SER A 170 14.55 -45.88 6.00
C SER A 170 13.38 -44.89 6.02
N GLN A 171 12.43 -45.05 6.95
CA GLN A 171 11.27 -44.17 7.16
C GLN A 171 11.31 -43.53 8.56
N ARG A 172 12.38 -43.77 9.31
CA ARG A 172 12.58 -43.24 10.67
C ARG A 172 13.52 -42.05 10.61
N TRP A 173 13.13 -40.99 11.29
CA TRP A 173 13.82 -39.70 11.27
C TRP A 173 14.13 -39.25 12.69
N LEU A 174 15.35 -38.78 12.92
CA LEU A 174 15.77 -38.13 14.16
C LEU A 174 15.63 -36.62 13.99
N LEU A 175 14.82 -35.99 14.84
CA LEU A 175 14.70 -34.54 14.87
C LEU A 175 15.80 -33.97 15.75
N VAL A 176 16.81 -33.40 15.12
CA VAL A 176 17.95 -32.76 15.81
C VAL A 176 17.65 -31.26 15.90
N PRO A 177 17.40 -30.70 17.11
CA PRO A 177 17.22 -29.26 17.26
C PRO A 177 18.40 -28.51 16.64
N ALA A 178 18.13 -27.46 15.88
CA ALA A 178 19.20 -26.72 15.21
C ALA A 178 20.00 -25.90 16.23
N ASP A 179 21.28 -26.20 16.47
CA ASP A 179 22.10 -25.43 17.43
C ASP A 179 22.34 -23.97 17.04
N GLY A 180 22.37 -23.09 18.05
CA GLY A 180 22.73 -21.69 17.90
C GLY A 180 21.80 -20.88 16.99
N PHE A 181 20.55 -21.28 16.82
CA PHE A 181 19.64 -20.67 15.87
C PHE A 181 18.69 -19.63 16.50
N LEU A 182 18.47 -18.48 15.83
CA LEU A 182 17.48 -17.47 16.22
C LEU A 182 16.83 -16.86 14.96
N ALA A 183 15.52 -17.07 14.80
CA ALA A 183 14.72 -16.55 13.70
C ALA A 183 13.38 -15.97 14.19
N LEU A 184 12.87 -15.02 13.42
CA LEU A 184 11.61 -14.32 13.66
C LEU A 184 10.70 -14.51 12.45
N SER A 185 9.39 -14.62 12.65
CA SER A 185 8.44 -14.72 11.53
C SER A 185 8.36 -13.45 10.68
N THR A 186 8.89 -12.33 11.16
CA THR A 186 9.01 -11.07 10.44
C THR A 186 10.14 -10.22 11.01
N SER A 187 10.74 -9.36 10.19
CA SER A 187 11.65 -8.29 10.61
C SER A 187 10.94 -6.94 10.81
N GLU A 188 9.64 -6.85 10.46
CA GLU A 188 8.85 -5.63 10.60
C GLU A 188 7.38 -5.94 10.95
N THR A 189 6.74 -5.05 11.71
CA THR A 189 5.29 -5.04 11.87
C THR A 189 4.77 -3.62 12.09
N SER A 190 3.46 -3.43 11.87
CA SER A 190 2.83 -2.12 11.93
C SER A 190 1.52 -2.15 12.72
N PHE A 191 1.27 -1.06 13.45
CA PHE A 191 0.04 -0.80 14.17
C PHE A 191 -0.65 0.46 13.63
N THR A 192 -1.97 0.49 13.73
CA THR A 192 -2.72 1.73 13.63
C THR A 192 -2.59 2.53 14.94
N TRP A 193 -3.22 3.70 14.99
CA TRP A 193 -3.18 4.55 16.18
C TRP A 193 -3.86 3.97 17.42
N LYS A 194 -4.78 3.01 17.24
CA LYS A 194 -5.47 2.37 18.35
C LYS A 194 -4.50 1.45 19.08
N SER A 195 -4.74 1.24 20.38
CA SER A 195 -4.03 0.20 21.11
C SER A 195 -4.33 -1.16 20.48
N SER A 196 -3.30 -1.92 20.16
CA SER A 196 -3.43 -3.23 19.51
C SER A 196 -2.25 -4.12 19.85
N LYS A 197 -2.41 -5.42 19.62
CA LYS A 197 -1.38 -6.43 19.85
C LYS A 197 -1.20 -7.32 18.63
N THR A 198 0.04 -7.70 18.35
CA THR A 198 0.38 -8.69 17.34
C THR A 198 1.29 -9.76 17.92
N ARG A 199 1.37 -10.89 17.23
CA ARG A 199 2.20 -12.04 17.63
C ARG A 199 3.28 -12.25 16.59
N VAL A 200 4.53 -12.23 17.03
CA VAL A 200 5.69 -12.62 16.22
C VAL A 200 6.17 -13.98 16.71
N SER A 201 6.23 -14.97 15.81
CA SER A 201 6.77 -16.28 16.17
C SER A 201 8.29 -16.17 16.27
N VAL A 202 8.83 -16.68 17.37
CA VAL A 202 10.26 -16.73 17.64
C VAL A 202 10.67 -18.20 17.62
N THR A 203 11.57 -18.53 16.70
CA THR A 203 12.24 -19.82 16.73
C THR A 203 13.65 -19.63 17.25
N ALA A 204 13.94 -20.24 18.39
CA ALA A 204 15.25 -20.20 18.99
C ALA A 204 15.67 -21.60 19.43
N SER A 205 16.95 -21.93 19.29
CA SER A 205 17.53 -23.21 19.71
C SER A 205 17.81 -23.29 21.22
N GLY A 206 17.52 -22.22 21.96
CA GLY A 206 17.84 -22.08 23.36
C GLY A 206 17.04 -20.97 24.03
N LYS A 207 17.37 -20.68 25.30
CA LYS A 207 16.72 -19.61 26.05
C LYS A 207 16.95 -18.28 25.34
N TRP A 208 15.85 -17.59 25.04
CA TRP A 208 15.84 -16.30 24.39
C TRP A 208 15.10 -15.26 25.22
N LYS A 209 15.53 -14.00 25.08
CA LYS A 209 14.94 -12.81 25.69
C LYS A 209 14.62 -11.77 24.61
N ALA A 210 13.75 -10.82 24.90
CA ALA A 210 13.41 -9.74 24.00
C ALA A 210 13.16 -8.45 24.76
N ALA A 211 13.56 -7.32 24.20
CA ALA A 211 13.35 -5.99 24.76
C ALA A 211 13.04 -4.98 23.65
N SER A 212 12.17 -4.01 23.94
CA SER A 212 11.99 -2.83 23.09
C SER A 212 12.90 -1.71 23.60
N ASP A 213 13.38 -0.90 22.66
CA ASP A 213 14.00 0.40 22.93
C ASP A 213 13.00 1.50 23.33
N SER A 214 11.70 1.20 23.38
CA SER A 214 10.67 2.21 23.60
C SER A 214 9.65 1.84 24.66
N LYS A 215 9.16 2.87 25.38
CA LYS A 215 8.17 2.74 26.47
C LYS A 215 6.72 2.66 25.99
N TRP A 216 6.44 2.99 24.73
CA TRP A 216 5.09 2.92 24.17
C TRP A 216 4.72 1.52 23.66
N LEU A 217 5.71 0.64 23.51
CA LEU A 217 5.55 -0.72 23.01
C LEU A 217 5.91 -1.72 24.11
N THR A 218 4.95 -2.54 24.53
CA THR A 218 5.18 -3.62 25.49
C THR A 218 5.55 -4.90 24.75
N VAL A 219 6.55 -5.62 25.27
CA VAL A 219 7.07 -6.86 24.70
C VAL A 219 6.91 -7.97 25.73
N LYS A 220 6.07 -8.97 25.45
CA LYS A 220 5.81 -10.09 26.37
C LYS A 220 6.08 -11.44 25.70
N LYS A 221 6.88 -12.28 26.34
CA LYS A 221 7.14 -13.66 25.89
C LYS A 221 5.97 -14.58 26.25
N SER A 222 5.61 -15.46 25.33
CA SER A 222 4.59 -16.49 25.50
C SER A 222 4.98 -17.74 24.71
N GLY A 223 5.63 -18.71 25.34
CA GLY A 223 6.13 -19.92 24.66
C GLY A 223 7.14 -19.59 23.55
N THR A 224 6.84 -20.03 22.33
CA THR A 224 7.59 -19.74 21.08
C THR A 224 7.14 -18.46 20.39
N SER A 225 6.42 -17.59 21.09
CA SER A 225 5.87 -16.34 20.54
C SER A 225 6.26 -15.13 21.37
N LEU A 226 6.38 -14.01 20.67
CA LEU A 226 6.53 -12.67 21.22
C LEU A 226 5.25 -11.88 20.96
N ILE A 227 4.59 -11.44 22.02
CA ILE A 227 3.43 -10.56 21.95
C ILE A 227 3.93 -9.13 22.03
N LEU A 228 3.72 -8.39 20.95
CA LEU A 228 3.99 -6.96 20.86
C LEU A 228 2.67 -6.22 21.06
N ALA A 229 2.59 -5.36 22.06
CA ALA A 229 1.39 -4.58 22.36
C ALA A 229 1.71 -3.09 22.32
N ALA A 230 1.14 -2.39 21.35
CA ALA A 230 1.30 -0.95 21.20
C ALA A 230 0.23 -0.21 22.01
N LYS A 231 0.65 0.78 22.79
CA LYS A 231 -0.28 1.75 23.39
C LYS A 231 -0.93 2.60 22.31
N LYS A 232 -2.06 3.23 22.62
CA LYS A 232 -2.68 4.23 21.73
C LYS A 232 -1.66 5.32 21.36
N ASN A 233 -1.69 5.76 20.11
CA ASN A 233 -0.85 6.83 19.61
C ASN A 233 -1.72 8.04 19.23
N GLY A 234 -1.74 9.05 20.10
CA GLY A 234 -2.43 10.31 19.83
C GLY A 234 -1.57 11.38 19.18
N GLY A 235 -0.25 11.17 19.09
CA GLY A 235 0.70 12.08 18.46
C GLY A 235 1.14 11.54 17.10
N GLU A 236 2.32 11.95 16.63
CA GLU A 236 2.86 11.62 15.30
C GLU A 236 3.16 10.12 15.10
N ASP A 237 3.36 9.72 13.85
CA ASP A 237 3.86 8.39 13.50
C ASP A 237 5.16 8.12 14.28
N ARG A 238 5.26 6.93 14.88
CA ARG A 238 6.40 6.56 15.73
C ARG A 238 6.89 5.16 15.42
N SER A 239 8.18 4.93 15.68
CA SER A 239 8.83 3.64 15.48
C SER A 239 9.56 3.18 16.73
N ALA A 240 9.71 1.88 16.88
CA ALA A 240 10.48 1.23 17.94
C ALA A 240 11.18 0.00 17.38
N VAL A 241 12.31 -0.36 17.96
CA VAL A 241 13.03 -1.59 17.65
C VAL A 241 12.88 -2.57 18.80
N VAL A 242 12.39 -3.76 18.49
CA VAL A 242 12.41 -4.88 19.42
C VAL A 242 13.59 -5.77 19.09
N THR A 243 14.52 -5.89 20.02
CA THR A 243 15.69 -6.78 19.90
C THR A 243 15.39 -8.09 20.61
N VAL A 244 15.39 -9.18 19.85
CA VAL A 244 15.32 -10.56 20.36
C VAL A 244 16.73 -11.11 20.39
N SER A 245 17.13 -11.74 21.50
CA SER A 245 18.48 -12.27 21.69
C SER A 245 18.47 -13.67 22.27
N MET A 246 19.45 -14.47 21.85
CA MET A 246 19.74 -15.80 22.36
C MET A 246 21.26 -15.94 22.46
N GLY A 247 21.80 -15.86 23.68
CA GLY A 247 23.23 -15.65 23.90
C GLY A 247 23.72 -14.37 23.22
N ARG A 248 24.79 -14.46 22.42
CA ARG A 248 25.36 -13.34 21.64
C ARG A 248 24.62 -13.04 20.34
N LYS A 249 23.70 -13.91 19.89
CA LYS A 249 22.97 -13.73 18.63
C LYS A 249 21.76 -12.84 18.85
N THR A 250 21.51 -11.92 17.92
CA THR A 250 20.37 -10.99 17.98
C THR A 250 19.62 -10.93 16.66
N LYS A 251 18.32 -10.65 16.73
CA LYS A 251 17.46 -10.29 15.61
C LYS A 251 16.62 -9.09 16.03
N LYS A 252 16.28 -8.23 15.07
CA LYS A 252 15.53 -6.99 15.31
C LYS A 252 14.19 -7.04 14.58
N ILE A 253 13.17 -6.45 15.21
CA ILE A 253 11.87 -6.18 14.61
C ILE A 253 11.68 -4.68 14.63
N THR A 254 11.51 -4.07 13.46
CA THR A 254 11.05 -2.67 13.37
C THR A 254 9.55 -2.65 13.57
N VAL A 255 9.07 -1.85 14.52
CA VAL A 255 7.65 -1.71 14.83
C VAL A 255 7.22 -0.28 14.57
N ASN A 256 6.38 -0.10 13.55
CA ASN A 256 5.86 1.20 13.16
C ASN A 256 4.44 1.38 13.71
N GLN A 257 4.08 2.56 14.19
CA GLN A 257 2.72 2.86 14.63
C GLN A 257 2.23 4.19 14.07
N LYS A 258 1.07 4.17 13.42
CA LYS A 258 0.41 5.35 12.88
C LYS A 258 -0.18 6.27 13.96
N SER A 259 -0.25 7.57 13.68
CA SER A 259 -0.93 8.58 14.50
C SER A 259 -2.46 8.48 14.45
N LYS A 260 -3.13 8.91 15.53
CA LYS A 260 -4.57 9.22 15.49
C LYS A 260 -4.66 10.53 14.73
N GLU A 261 -5.34 10.55 13.59
CA GLU A 261 -5.56 11.79 12.83
C GLU A 261 -6.05 12.89 13.78
N SER A 262 -5.15 13.82 14.10
CA SER A 262 -5.40 15.01 14.88
C SER A 262 -5.54 16.15 13.89
N THR A 263 -6.64 16.89 14.01
CA THR A 263 -7.10 18.01 13.18
C THR A 263 -6.24 19.28 13.34
N THR A 264 -4.92 19.12 13.34
CA THR A 264 -3.90 20.18 13.25
C THR A 264 -2.76 19.64 12.38
N GLY A 265 -3.09 19.28 11.14
CA GLY A 265 -2.20 18.52 10.27
C GLY A 265 -1.05 19.35 9.69
N LYS A 266 0.20 18.95 9.97
CA LYS A 266 1.24 19.04 8.93
C LYS A 266 0.82 18.07 7.82
N LYS A 267 0.19 18.59 6.77
CA LYS A 267 -0.15 17.85 5.56
C LYS A 267 1.14 17.26 4.99
N THR A 268 1.15 15.95 4.75
CA THR A 268 2.29 15.27 4.11
C THR A 268 1.96 15.04 2.65
N ALA A 269 2.88 15.42 1.75
CA ALA A 269 2.69 15.17 0.33
C ALA A 269 2.69 13.65 0.05
N ALA A 270 1.77 13.20 -0.80
CA ALA A 270 1.68 11.78 -1.16
C ALA A 270 3.00 11.29 -1.79
N LYS A 271 3.36 10.02 -1.58
CA LYS A 271 4.52 9.43 -2.28
C LYS A 271 4.17 9.26 -3.75
N GLY A 272 5.12 9.49 -4.65
CA GLY A 272 4.86 9.44 -6.09
C GLY A 272 5.99 10.02 -6.91
N THR A 273 5.77 10.10 -8.22
CA THR A 273 6.66 10.81 -9.15
C THR A 273 5.94 12.06 -9.59
N TYR A 274 6.59 13.21 -9.54
CA TYR A 274 5.98 14.52 -9.72
C TYR A 274 6.79 15.38 -10.68
N TYR A 275 6.10 16.34 -11.31
CA TYR A 275 6.71 17.59 -11.71
C TYR A 275 6.63 18.58 -10.54
N PHE A 276 7.71 19.30 -10.28
CA PHE A 276 7.77 20.36 -9.28
C PHE A 276 7.64 21.69 -10.01
N LEU A 277 6.42 22.22 -10.14
CA LEU A 277 6.13 23.40 -10.94
C LEU A 277 6.32 24.67 -10.11
N SER A 278 6.95 25.68 -10.69
CA SER A 278 7.14 26.97 -10.04
C SER A 278 5.83 27.76 -10.04
N ALA A 279 5.40 28.26 -8.87
CA ALA A 279 4.23 29.13 -8.74
C ALA A 279 4.44 30.56 -9.27
N LEU A 280 5.65 30.89 -9.76
CA LEU A 280 5.92 32.15 -10.46
C LEU A 280 5.43 32.15 -11.91
N SER A 281 5.21 30.97 -12.48
CA SER A 281 4.70 30.80 -13.84
C SER A 281 3.26 30.28 -13.78
N ASN A 282 2.53 30.34 -14.89
CA ASN A 282 1.26 29.64 -15.07
C ASN A 282 1.49 28.12 -15.24
N GLN A 283 2.31 27.54 -14.36
CA GLN A 283 2.65 26.12 -14.31
C GLN A 283 3.36 25.60 -15.57
N GLU A 284 4.05 26.48 -16.28
CA GLU A 284 4.81 26.13 -17.49
C GLU A 284 6.25 25.74 -17.19
N TYR A 285 6.82 26.32 -16.14
CA TYR A 285 8.21 26.11 -15.74
C TYR A 285 8.28 25.34 -14.42
N GLY A 286 9.26 24.46 -14.30
CA GLY A 286 9.47 23.68 -13.09
C GLY A 286 10.88 23.15 -12.97
N LEU A 287 11.12 22.49 -11.84
CA LEU A 287 12.42 21.95 -11.46
C LEU A 287 12.94 20.99 -12.53
N THR A 288 14.21 21.13 -12.87
CA THR A 288 14.89 20.33 -13.89
C THR A 288 16.35 20.15 -13.50
N VAL A 289 16.88 18.94 -13.68
CA VAL A 289 18.34 18.74 -13.66
C VAL A 289 18.91 19.12 -15.02
N ARG A 290 19.83 20.10 -15.03
CA ARG A 290 20.36 20.71 -16.25
C ARG A 290 20.92 19.67 -17.23
N ALA A 291 20.58 19.83 -18.50
CA ALA A 291 21.09 19.05 -19.64
C ALA A 291 20.97 17.51 -19.49
N SER A 292 20.02 17.02 -18.68
CA SER A 292 19.85 15.58 -18.39
C SER A 292 21.14 14.88 -17.91
N GLN A 293 22.09 15.64 -17.36
CA GLN A 293 23.36 15.09 -16.92
C GLN A 293 23.11 14.07 -15.80
N LYS A 294 23.83 12.95 -15.85
CA LYS A 294 23.75 11.89 -14.82
C LYS A 294 24.88 11.97 -13.80
N LEU A 295 25.81 12.90 -13.94
CA LEU A 295 26.94 13.09 -13.03
C LEU A 295 26.48 13.67 -11.70
N ASN A 296 27.25 13.39 -10.65
CA ASN A 296 27.17 14.11 -9.39
C ASN A 296 27.50 15.59 -9.62
N GLY A 297 26.79 16.51 -8.97
CA GLY A 297 27.01 17.96 -9.13
C GLY A 297 26.22 18.60 -10.26
N ALA A 298 25.44 17.84 -11.05
CA ALA A 298 24.61 18.42 -12.10
C ALA A 298 23.53 19.34 -11.48
N ASN A 299 23.56 20.61 -11.90
CA ASN A 299 22.84 21.70 -11.25
C ASN A 299 21.31 21.61 -11.41
N ALA A 300 20.57 22.04 -10.39
CA ALA A 300 19.12 22.21 -10.46
C ALA A 300 18.76 23.59 -10.99
N VAL A 301 17.85 23.63 -11.95
CA VAL A 301 17.36 24.86 -12.59
C VAL A 301 15.84 24.78 -12.76
N VAL A 302 15.22 25.87 -13.18
CA VAL A 302 13.87 25.83 -13.76
C VAL A 302 13.93 25.90 -15.28
N THR A 303 13.13 25.09 -15.96
CA THR A 303 12.96 25.08 -17.42
C THR A 303 11.50 24.86 -17.76
N LYS A 304 11.11 25.06 -19.03
CA LYS A 304 9.80 24.65 -19.51
C LYS A 304 9.60 23.14 -19.26
N ILE A 305 8.41 22.75 -18.77
CA ILE A 305 8.08 21.37 -18.44
C ILE A 305 7.66 20.59 -19.68
N THR A 306 8.27 19.42 -19.85
CA THR A 306 8.04 18.46 -20.94
C THR A 306 8.03 17.03 -20.36
N ALA A 307 7.83 16.02 -21.20
CA ALA A 307 7.84 14.61 -20.79
C ALA A 307 9.23 14.05 -20.44
N ASP A 308 10.30 14.87 -20.46
CA ASP A 308 11.66 14.41 -20.23
C ASP A 308 11.89 13.95 -18.79
N ALA A 309 12.61 12.84 -18.62
CA ALA A 309 12.82 12.23 -17.30
C ALA A 309 13.67 13.08 -16.34
N ASN A 310 14.45 14.05 -16.83
CA ASN A 310 15.24 14.97 -16.00
C ASN A 310 14.42 16.10 -15.37
N LYS A 311 13.13 16.19 -15.72
CA LYS A 311 12.13 17.12 -15.16
C LYS A 311 11.17 16.41 -14.20
N GLN A 312 11.33 15.11 -14.02
CA GLN A 312 10.46 14.25 -13.22
C GLN A 312 11.19 13.83 -11.96
N PHE A 313 10.54 13.98 -10.81
CA PHE A 313 11.17 13.74 -9.51
C PHE A 313 10.34 12.81 -8.66
N GLN A 314 10.95 11.72 -8.20
CA GLN A 314 10.34 10.77 -7.30
C GLN A 314 10.48 11.24 -5.86
N LEU A 315 9.35 11.47 -5.21
CA LEU A 315 9.28 11.87 -3.81
C LEU A 315 9.19 10.62 -2.91
N LYS A 316 10.25 10.33 -2.16
CA LYS A 316 10.35 9.19 -1.24
C LYS A 316 10.38 9.66 0.20
N TYR A 317 9.34 9.33 0.96
CA TYR A 317 9.30 9.53 2.40
C TYR A 317 10.40 8.72 3.10
N VAL A 318 11.05 9.33 4.10
CA VAL A 318 12.06 8.70 4.95
C VAL A 318 11.45 8.43 6.34
N SER A 319 11.37 9.46 7.17
CA SER A 319 10.83 9.44 8.54
C SER A 319 10.62 10.88 9.02
N ASP A 320 9.80 11.08 10.06
CA ASP A 320 9.65 12.39 10.74
C ASP A 320 9.25 13.55 9.79
N GLY A 321 8.45 13.29 8.75
CA GLY A 321 8.09 14.32 7.77
C GLY A 321 9.18 14.66 6.73
N ALA A 322 10.35 14.01 6.80
CA ALA A 322 11.43 14.17 5.82
C ALA A 322 11.24 13.30 4.58
N TYR A 323 11.63 13.86 3.43
CA TYR A 323 11.58 13.25 2.12
C TYR A 323 12.94 13.33 1.42
N ARG A 324 13.16 12.39 0.51
CA ARG A 324 14.15 12.49 -0.56
C ARG A 324 13.42 12.82 -1.85
N ILE A 325 14.02 13.69 -2.66
CA ILE A 325 13.52 14.08 -3.98
C ILE A 325 14.52 13.54 -5.00
N LEU A 326 14.15 12.52 -5.78
CA LEU A 326 15.07 11.84 -6.68
C LEU A 326 14.78 12.20 -8.13
N ALA A 327 15.78 12.67 -8.88
CA ALA A 327 15.61 12.88 -10.32
C ALA A 327 15.43 11.53 -11.03
N LYS A 328 14.35 11.36 -11.80
CA LYS A 328 13.96 10.07 -12.37
C LYS A 328 14.97 9.54 -13.38
N HIS A 329 15.60 10.41 -14.18
CA HIS A 329 16.57 10.00 -15.22
C HIS A 329 17.89 9.45 -14.65
N SER A 330 18.29 9.88 -13.46
CA SER A 330 19.59 9.55 -12.86
C SER A 330 19.49 8.71 -11.59
N GLY A 331 18.32 8.68 -10.94
CA GLY A 331 18.10 8.06 -9.63
C GLY A 331 18.78 8.79 -8.46
N LYS A 332 19.38 9.96 -8.70
CA LYS A 332 20.15 10.75 -7.72
C LYS A 332 19.23 11.70 -6.94
N CYS A 333 19.62 12.02 -5.70
CA CYS A 333 18.86 12.91 -4.83
C CYS A 333 19.17 14.37 -5.13
N LEU A 334 18.15 15.22 -5.04
CA LEU A 334 18.28 16.66 -4.91
C LEU A 334 18.99 16.97 -3.59
N GLU A 335 20.07 17.75 -3.64
CA GLU A 335 21.00 17.99 -2.55
C GLU A 335 21.47 19.44 -2.54
N THR A 336 21.73 19.98 -1.35
CA THR A 336 22.42 21.26 -1.13
C THR A 336 23.95 21.09 -1.12
N ASP A 337 24.73 22.08 -1.62
CA ASP A 337 26.22 22.01 -1.59
C ASP A 337 26.81 22.37 -0.23
N GLY A 338 25.96 22.73 0.73
CA GLY A 338 26.33 23.32 2.00
C GLY A 338 26.52 24.84 1.94
N THR A 339 26.59 25.46 0.76
CA THR A 339 26.61 26.94 0.59
C THR A 339 25.24 27.52 0.26
N GLY A 340 24.33 26.66 -0.22
CA GLY A 340 22.94 26.98 -0.49
C GLY A 340 22.54 26.73 -1.94
N ASN A 341 23.47 26.41 -2.84
CA ASN A 341 23.14 25.96 -4.19
C ASN A 341 22.54 24.54 -4.16
N VAL A 342 21.74 24.18 -5.18
CA VAL A 342 21.07 22.88 -5.25
C VAL A 342 21.45 22.15 -6.55
N TYR A 343 21.82 20.88 -6.42
CA TYR A 343 22.22 20.00 -7.52
C TYR A 343 21.78 18.55 -7.22
N GLN A 344 22.09 17.61 -8.11
CA GLN A 344 21.86 16.19 -7.85
C GLN A 344 23.13 15.47 -7.37
N TRP A 345 22.99 14.53 -6.43
CA TRP A 345 24.07 13.68 -5.95
C TRP A 345 23.61 12.25 -5.66
N LYS A 346 24.54 11.29 -5.72
CA LYS A 346 24.28 9.91 -5.32
C LYS A 346 23.79 9.88 -3.87
N TYR A 347 22.77 9.08 -3.59
CA TYR A 347 22.26 8.96 -2.23
C TYR A 347 23.32 8.38 -1.28
N ASP A 348 23.64 9.09 -0.21
CA ASP A 348 24.61 8.66 0.82
C ASP A 348 24.06 8.77 2.25
N GLY A 349 22.82 9.25 2.41
CA GLY A 349 22.15 9.38 3.71
C GLY A 349 22.45 10.70 4.43
N SER A 350 23.15 11.63 3.80
CA SER A 350 23.41 12.96 4.34
C SER A 350 22.12 13.76 4.58
N VAL A 351 22.13 14.61 5.62
CA VAL A 351 21.03 15.55 5.91
C VAL A 351 20.81 16.56 4.77
N ARG A 352 21.82 16.81 3.94
CA ARG A 352 21.78 17.66 2.74
C ARG A 352 20.80 17.14 1.68
N GLN A 353 20.46 15.85 1.74
CA GLN A 353 19.55 15.16 0.82
C GLN A 353 18.12 15.05 1.35
N LEU A 354 17.85 15.61 2.54
CA LEU A 354 16.58 15.51 3.24
C LEU A 354 15.81 16.83 3.21
N TRP A 355 14.54 16.73 2.84
CA TRP A 355 13.64 17.87 2.63
C TRP A 355 12.34 17.69 3.39
N GLU A 356 11.81 18.74 3.99
CA GLU A 356 10.45 18.80 4.54
C GLU A 356 9.53 19.54 3.58
N LEU A 357 8.29 19.07 3.44
CA LEU A 357 7.27 19.71 2.63
C LEU A 357 6.20 20.31 3.55
N GLU A 358 6.00 21.62 3.43
CA GLU A 358 5.05 22.40 4.23
C GLU A 358 3.92 22.91 3.33
N ASP A 359 2.66 22.71 3.72
CA ASP A 359 1.49 23.13 2.91
C ASP A 359 1.48 24.65 2.76
N ALA A 360 1.47 25.14 1.52
CA ALA A 360 1.36 26.55 1.20
C ALA A 360 -0.06 26.96 0.79
N GLY A 361 -1.03 26.05 0.93
CA GLY A 361 -2.42 26.25 0.50
C GLY A 361 -2.60 26.20 -1.02
N ASN A 362 -3.84 26.01 -1.47
CA ASN A 362 -4.21 25.96 -2.90
C ASN A 362 -3.36 24.96 -3.72
N GLY A 363 -3.03 23.81 -3.11
CA GLY A 363 -2.24 22.74 -3.74
C GLY A 363 -0.74 22.99 -3.87
N ALA A 364 -0.24 24.13 -3.36
CA ALA A 364 1.19 24.47 -3.38
C ALA A 364 1.90 24.04 -2.08
N TRP A 365 3.22 23.97 -2.16
CA TRP A 365 4.12 23.52 -1.09
C TRP A 365 5.33 24.44 -0.96
N TYR A 366 5.78 24.63 0.26
CA TYR A 366 7.13 25.11 0.56
C TYR A 366 8.04 23.89 0.83
N ILE A 367 9.26 23.90 0.29
CA ILE A 367 10.19 22.76 0.41
C ILE A 367 11.40 23.21 1.23
N ARG A 368 11.48 22.77 2.48
CA ARG A 368 12.49 23.20 3.46
C ARG A 368 13.63 22.19 3.54
N SER A 369 14.87 22.64 3.40
CA SER A 369 16.07 21.82 3.62
C SER A 369 16.19 21.46 5.10
N ARG A 370 16.41 20.18 5.42
CA ARG A 370 16.70 19.73 6.79
C ARG A 370 18.08 20.15 7.29
N GLU A 371 19.02 20.42 6.38
CA GLU A 371 20.36 20.88 6.76
C GLU A 371 20.31 22.28 7.38
N SER A 372 19.65 23.23 6.69
CA SER A 372 19.74 24.66 7.01
C SER A 372 18.43 25.30 7.46
N GLY A 373 17.29 24.61 7.31
CA GLY A 373 15.97 25.21 7.50
C GLY A 373 15.56 26.22 6.42
N ARG A 374 16.37 26.41 5.38
CA ARG A 374 16.11 27.29 4.22
C ARG A 374 15.26 26.59 3.17
N TYR A 375 14.64 27.36 2.27
CA TYR A 375 13.61 26.88 1.36
C TYR A 375 14.06 26.85 -0.09
N LEU A 376 13.66 25.81 -0.83
CA LEU A 376 13.89 25.68 -2.27
C LEU A 376 13.26 26.87 -2.99
N THR A 377 14.08 27.65 -3.67
CA THR A 377 13.73 28.97 -4.19
C THR A 377 14.24 29.13 -5.62
N VAL A 378 13.41 29.69 -6.48
CA VAL A 378 13.80 30.12 -7.83
C VAL A 378 14.54 31.45 -7.75
N PHE A 379 15.76 31.51 -8.26
CA PHE A 379 16.63 32.69 -8.19
C PHE A 379 15.97 33.93 -8.82
N ARG A 380 16.15 35.09 -8.18
CA ARG A 380 15.60 36.40 -8.58
C ARG A 380 14.08 36.47 -8.74
N GLY A 381 13.33 35.43 -8.36
CA GLY A 381 11.87 35.44 -8.48
C GLY A 381 11.34 35.46 -9.91
N LYS A 382 12.12 34.96 -10.88
CA LYS A 382 11.73 34.88 -12.29
C LYS A 382 11.88 33.44 -12.80
N ALA A 383 10.81 32.85 -13.32
CA ALA A 383 10.82 31.48 -13.80
C ALA A 383 11.06 31.44 -15.32
N ASP A 384 12.27 31.81 -15.74
CA ASP A 384 12.72 31.72 -17.13
C ASP A 384 13.56 30.45 -17.35
N GLU A 385 13.80 30.12 -18.62
CA GLU A 385 14.62 28.98 -19.02
C GLU A 385 16.04 29.03 -18.42
N GLY A 386 16.39 27.99 -17.65
CA GLY A 386 17.72 27.79 -17.11
C GLY A 386 18.04 28.54 -15.81
N VAL A 387 17.10 29.30 -15.24
CA VAL A 387 17.28 30.04 -13.99
C VAL A 387 17.63 29.09 -12.84
N ASN A 388 18.57 29.49 -11.99
CA ASN A 388 19.07 28.66 -10.90
C ASN A 388 18.01 28.37 -9.82
N VAL A 389 18.09 27.18 -9.23
CA VAL A 389 17.35 26.81 -8.02
C VAL A 389 18.32 26.67 -6.86
N TYR A 390 18.03 27.33 -5.75
CA TYR A 390 18.89 27.38 -4.56
C TYR A 390 18.04 27.38 -3.29
N THR A 391 18.66 27.41 -2.11
CA THR A 391 17.96 27.54 -0.83
C THR A 391 18.07 28.96 -0.27
N ALA A 392 16.93 29.55 0.05
CA ALA A 392 16.81 30.92 0.57
C ALA A 392 16.12 30.98 1.94
N THR A 393 16.33 32.07 2.68
CA THR A 393 15.56 32.36 3.90
C THR A 393 14.06 32.41 3.58
N PHE A 394 13.22 31.98 4.51
CA PHE A 394 11.78 31.93 4.30
C PHE A 394 11.15 33.33 4.29
N HIS A 395 10.48 33.67 3.20
CA HIS A 395 9.76 34.94 3.05
C HIS A 395 8.33 34.74 2.49
N LYS A 396 7.85 33.50 2.42
CA LYS A 396 6.52 33.14 1.85
C LYS A 396 6.31 33.60 0.39
N ALA A 397 7.36 34.00 -0.31
CA ALA A 397 7.27 34.54 -1.66
C ALA A 397 6.83 33.49 -2.69
N LYS A 398 6.22 33.93 -3.81
CA LYS A 398 5.83 33.03 -4.92
C LYS A 398 7.02 32.22 -5.46
N SER A 399 8.23 32.77 -5.40
CA SER A 399 9.48 32.10 -5.79
C SER A 399 9.86 30.89 -4.94
N GLN A 400 9.22 30.72 -3.77
CA GLN A 400 9.45 29.62 -2.84
C GLN A 400 8.30 28.59 -2.85
N ARG A 401 7.27 28.84 -3.67
CA ARG A 401 6.06 28.00 -3.75
C ARG A 401 6.16 27.07 -4.95
N TRP A 402 5.97 25.78 -4.68
CA TRP A 402 6.05 24.71 -5.67
C TRP A 402 4.73 23.93 -5.72
N ILE A 403 4.21 23.69 -6.92
CA ILE A 403 3.06 22.83 -7.14
C ILE A 403 3.58 21.45 -7.52
N LEU A 404 3.19 20.42 -6.75
CA LEU A 404 3.57 19.04 -7.02
C LEU A 404 2.49 18.39 -7.91
N ALA A 405 2.78 18.29 -9.20
CA ALA A 405 1.88 17.65 -10.16
C ALA A 405 2.24 16.16 -10.33
N ASP A 406 1.41 15.26 -9.81
CA ASP A 406 1.60 13.80 -9.89
C ASP A 406 1.68 13.37 -11.35
N ILE A 407 2.74 12.66 -11.74
CA ILE A 407 2.96 12.27 -13.12
C ILE A 407 1.91 11.32 -13.67
N THR A 408 1.28 10.48 -12.84
CA THR A 408 0.23 9.57 -13.33
C THR A 408 -1.01 10.35 -13.74
N LYS A 409 -1.33 11.41 -12.99
CA LYS A 409 -2.35 12.39 -13.33
C LYS A 409 -1.87 13.38 -14.40
N TYR A 410 -0.56 13.65 -14.45
CA TYR A 410 0.11 14.49 -15.44
C TYR A 410 0.39 13.78 -16.79
N ALA A 411 0.24 12.47 -16.87
CA ALA A 411 0.43 11.68 -18.08
C ALA A 411 -0.88 11.08 -18.61
N ALA A 412 -1.94 11.00 -17.78
CA ALA A 412 -3.29 10.78 -18.28
C ALA A 412 -3.67 11.99 -19.14
N GLY A 413 -3.55 11.83 -20.47
CA GLY A 413 -4.05 12.79 -21.45
C GLY A 413 -5.57 12.78 -21.50
N PHE A 414 -6.12 13.36 -22.56
CA PHE A 414 -7.55 13.28 -22.87
C PHE A 414 -7.90 11.88 -23.38
N LYS A 415 -9.01 11.32 -22.90
CA LYS A 415 -9.62 10.08 -23.39
C LYS A 415 -10.50 10.32 -24.62
N TYR A 416 -10.79 11.58 -24.94
CA TYR A 416 -11.58 11.98 -26.10
C TYR A 416 -10.76 12.84 -27.06
N LEU A 417 -11.02 12.68 -28.36
CA LEU A 417 -10.43 13.50 -29.42
C LEU A 417 -11.12 14.86 -29.50
N TRP A 418 -10.88 15.74 -28.53
CA TRP A 418 -11.57 17.02 -28.43
C TRP A 418 -11.40 17.94 -29.66
N LYS A 419 -10.29 17.83 -30.40
CA LYS A 419 -10.08 18.58 -31.66
C LYS A 419 -11.08 18.21 -32.76
N SER A 420 -11.74 17.05 -32.67
CA SER A 420 -12.76 16.61 -33.64
C SER A 420 -14.02 17.48 -33.66
N CYS A 421 -14.19 18.39 -32.69
CA CYS A 421 -15.34 19.27 -32.60
C CYS A 421 -15.38 20.42 -33.63
N GLY A 422 -14.29 20.64 -34.36
CA GLY A 422 -14.20 21.67 -35.40
C GLY A 422 -14.17 23.12 -34.88
N LYS A 423 -14.00 23.33 -33.57
CA LYS A 423 -13.89 24.67 -32.97
C LYS A 423 -12.46 25.19 -33.07
N SER A 424 -12.31 26.41 -33.58
CA SER A 424 -11.02 27.12 -33.67
C SER A 424 -10.31 27.27 -32.33
N ASP A 425 -11.08 27.33 -31.25
CA ASP A 425 -10.59 27.55 -29.89
C ASP A 425 -9.85 26.34 -29.33
N VAL A 426 -10.15 25.13 -29.83
CA VAL A 426 -9.62 23.86 -29.33
C VAL A 426 -8.30 23.54 -30.04
N THR A 427 -7.32 24.41 -29.81
CA THR A 427 -5.92 24.26 -30.28
C THR A 427 -5.11 23.34 -29.35
N ASP A 428 -3.91 22.95 -29.77
CA ASP A 428 -3.00 22.17 -28.91
C ASP A 428 -2.62 22.97 -27.65
N ALA A 429 -2.40 24.28 -27.78
CA ALA A 429 -2.14 25.17 -26.64
C ALA A 429 -3.32 25.23 -25.66
N PHE A 430 -4.55 25.24 -26.16
CA PHE A 430 -5.76 25.19 -25.34
C PHE A 430 -5.89 23.87 -24.59
N LEU A 431 -5.65 22.74 -25.27
CA LEU A 431 -5.68 21.41 -24.68
C LEU A 431 -4.58 21.22 -23.63
N GLU A 432 -3.35 21.63 -23.92
CA GLU A 432 -2.23 21.60 -22.97
C GLU A 432 -2.53 22.43 -21.72
N LYS A 433 -3.06 23.65 -21.90
CA LYS A 433 -3.40 24.52 -20.76
C LYS A 433 -4.58 23.97 -19.96
N THR A 434 -5.62 23.46 -20.61
CA THR A 434 -6.76 22.80 -19.93
C THR A 434 -6.30 21.61 -19.12
N LEU A 435 -5.43 20.79 -19.70
CA LEU A 435 -4.86 19.62 -19.05
C LEU A 435 -4.06 20.01 -17.80
N ARG A 436 -3.23 21.06 -17.87
CA ARG A 436 -2.53 21.62 -16.70
C ARG A 436 -3.52 22.12 -15.62
N ILE A 437 -4.56 22.84 -16.03
CA ILE A 437 -5.56 23.40 -15.10
C ILE A 437 -6.32 22.30 -14.37
N ALA A 438 -6.85 21.32 -15.10
CA ALA A 438 -7.58 20.18 -14.52
C ALA A 438 -6.74 19.50 -13.43
N ARG A 439 -5.45 19.30 -13.70
CA ARG A 439 -4.51 18.71 -12.74
C ARG A 439 -4.28 19.60 -11.52
N ALA A 440 -4.13 20.91 -11.72
CA ALA A 440 -3.93 21.87 -10.63
C ALA A 440 -5.11 21.92 -9.66
N ILE A 441 -6.34 21.85 -10.18
CA ILE A 441 -7.56 21.87 -9.37
C ILE A 441 -7.98 20.48 -8.87
N GLY A 442 -7.29 19.42 -9.30
CA GLY A 442 -7.58 18.04 -8.92
C GLY A 442 -8.82 17.44 -9.59
N ALA A 443 -9.13 17.85 -10.82
CA ALA A 443 -10.21 17.34 -11.66
C ALA A 443 -9.68 16.41 -12.78
N ASP A 444 -10.56 15.59 -13.37
CA ASP A 444 -10.28 14.88 -14.62
C ASP A 444 -10.32 15.88 -15.81
N PRO A 445 -9.32 15.87 -16.72
CA PRO A 445 -9.26 16.82 -17.82
C PRO A 445 -10.39 16.67 -18.85
N ASP A 446 -10.90 15.45 -19.06
CA ASP A 446 -12.06 15.23 -19.93
C ASP A 446 -13.36 15.71 -19.28
N ASP A 447 -13.45 15.68 -17.94
CA ASP A 447 -14.59 16.27 -17.23
C ASP A 447 -14.58 17.80 -17.35
N LEU A 448 -13.40 18.44 -17.25
CA LEU A 448 -13.29 19.90 -17.46
C LEU A 448 -13.64 20.28 -18.91
N MET A 449 -13.15 19.53 -19.88
CA MET A 449 -13.53 19.71 -21.28
C MET A 449 -15.03 19.49 -21.50
N ALA A 450 -15.63 18.47 -20.88
CA ALA A 450 -17.06 18.20 -21.00
C ALA A 450 -17.92 19.33 -20.42
N VAL A 451 -17.52 19.91 -19.28
CA VAL A 451 -18.20 21.08 -18.71
C VAL A 451 -18.11 22.26 -19.68
N MET A 452 -16.91 22.59 -20.18
CA MET A 452 -16.76 23.71 -21.13
C MET A 452 -17.52 23.46 -22.45
N ALA A 453 -17.55 22.22 -22.92
CA ALA A 453 -18.32 21.82 -24.10
C ALA A 453 -19.83 21.97 -23.88
N PHE A 454 -20.33 21.61 -22.71
CA PHE A 454 -21.75 21.76 -22.39
C PHE A 454 -22.14 23.23 -22.26
N GLU A 455 -21.32 24.03 -21.57
CA GLU A 455 -21.61 25.44 -21.28
C GLU A 455 -21.50 26.35 -22.51
N SER A 456 -20.55 26.08 -23.41
CA SER A 456 -20.21 27.03 -24.47
C SER A 456 -19.89 26.40 -25.81
N LEU A 457 -20.08 25.08 -25.96
CA LEU A 457 -19.60 24.32 -27.11
C LEU A 457 -18.10 24.52 -27.34
N LEU A 458 -17.33 24.61 -26.26
CA LEU A 458 -15.88 24.91 -26.26
C LEU A 458 -15.56 26.23 -26.99
N SER A 459 -16.38 27.26 -26.80
CA SER A 459 -16.13 28.56 -27.40
C SER A 459 -16.07 29.70 -26.39
N HIS A 460 -14.99 30.45 -26.44
CA HIS A 460 -14.74 31.55 -25.50
C HIS A 460 -15.63 32.79 -25.76
N THR A 461 -16.35 32.84 -26.88
CA THR A 461 -17.13 34.01 -27.31
C THR A 461 -18.64 33.87 -27.13
N ILE A 462 -19.14 32.66 -26.80
CA ILE A 462 -20.58 32.39 -26.68
C ILE A 462 -21.17 33.18 -25.51
N ILE A 463 -22.31 33.83 -25.78
CA ILE A 463 -23.08 34.60 -24.81
C ILE A 463 -24.47 33.98 -24.64
N ASN A 464 -24.90 33.82 -23.40
CA ASN A 464 -26.29 33.56 -23.09
C ASN A 464 -27.10 34.87 -23.15
N PRO A 465 -28.08 35.00 -24.06
CA PRO A 465 -28.79 36.26 -24.29
C PRO A 465 -29.64 36.72 -23.09
N ASN A 466 -30.05 35.79 -22.23
CA ASN A 466 -30.95 36.07 -21.10
C ASN A 466 -30.20 36.49 -19.83
N SER A 467 -28.94 36.08 -19.68
CA SER A 467 -28.15 36.31 -18.47
C SER A 467 -26.88 37.14 -18.69
N GLY A 468 -26.46 37.33 -19.95
CA GLY A 468 -25.18 37.92 -20.28
C GLY A 468 -23.97 37.07 -19.86
N ALA A 469 -24.20 35.80 -19.52
CA ALA A 469 -23.13 34.86 -19.20
C ALA A 469 -22.27 34.60 -20.45
N THR A 470 -20.94 34.59 -20.29
CA THR A 470 -20.03 34.60 -21.43
C THR A 470 -18.88 33.61 -21.27
N GLY A 471 -18.49 32.98 -22.37
CA GLY A 471 -17.24 32.23 -22.50
C GLY A 471 -17.32 30.78 -22.04
N LEU A 472 -16.14 30.17 -21.89
CA LEU A 472 -15.91 28.73 -21.82
C LEU A 472 -16.78 28.01 -20.77
N ILE A 473 -16.98 28.62 -19.61
CA ILE A 473 -17.84 28.10 -18.53
C ILE A 473 -19.05 29.02 -18.23
N GLN A 474 -19.42 29.89 -19.16
CA GLN A 474 -20.53 30.86 -19.03
C GLN A 474 -20.40 31.73 -17.76
N PHE A 475 -19.33 32.52 -17.69
CA PHE A 475 -19.12 33.47 -16.59
C PHE A 475 -20.25 34.50 -16.55
N LEU A 476 -21.05 34.51 -15.48
CA LEU A 476 -22.02 35.56 -15.21
C LEU A 476 -21.32 36.93 -15.06
N PRO A 477 -21.98 38.05 -15.39
CA PRO A 477 -21.44 39.40 -15.19
C PRO A 477 -20.89 39.64 -13.77
N SER A 478 -21.63 39.20 -12.75
CA SER A 478 -21.20 39.28 -11.34
C SER A 478 -19.97 38.43 -11.05
N THR A 479 -19.89 37.23 -11.63
CA THR A 479 -18.70 36.36 -11.51
C THR A 479 -17.49 37.01 -12.17
N ALA A 480 -17.63 37.54 -13.39
CA ALA A 480 -16.53 38.23 -14.08
C ALA A 480 -16.01 39.41 -13.24
N ALA A 481 -16.92 40.22 -12.68
CA ALA A 481 -16.56 41.32 -11.78
C ALA A 481 -15.80 40.83 -10.53
N SER A 482 -16.24 39.74 -9.90
CA SER A 482 -15.55 39.15 -8.73
C SER A 482 -14.13 38.65 -9.05
N LEU A 483 -13.85 38.35 -10.32
CA LEU A 483 -12.55 37.92 -10.83
C LEU A 483 -11.70 39.09 -11.34
N GLY A 484 -12.16 40.34 -11.14
CA GLY A 484 -11.44 41.55 -11.55
C GLY A 484 -11.50 41.84 -13.05
N THR A 485 -12.53 41.37 -13.75
CA THR A 485 -12.71 41.58 -15.20
C THR A 485 -14.18 41.82 -15.56
N THR A 486 -14.51 41.87 -16.86
CA THR A 486 -15.89 41.98 -17.37
C THR A 486 -16.18 40.88 -18.37
N THR A 487 -17.45 40.58 -18.61
CA THR A 487 -17.85 39.62 -19.67
C THR A 487 -17.44 40.09 -21.06
N ALA A 488 -17.38 41.40 -21.30
CA ALA A 488 -16.84 41.97 -22.54
C ALA A 488 -15.34 41.67 -22.70
N ASN A 489 -14.53 41.87 -21.65
CA ASN A 489 -13.11 41.57 -21.67
C ASN A 489 -12.85 40.06 -21.83
N LEU A 490 -13.62 39.23 -21.10
CA LEU A 490 -13.58 37.77 -21.25
C LEU A 490 -13.88 37.33 -22.70
N ARG A 491 -14.82 37.97 -23.37
CA ARG A 491 -15.11 37.67 -24.78
C ARG A 491 -13.97 38.08 -25.72
N ALA A 492 -13.32 39.21 -25.44
CA ALA A 492 -12.30 39.78 -26.31
C ALA A 492 -10.94 39.06 -26.23
N MET A 493 -10.62 38.41 -25.11
CA MET A 493 -9.38 37.64 -24.96
C MET A 493 -9.44 36.30 -25.71
N SER A 494 -8.28 35.69 -25.97
CA SER A 494 -8.22 34.37 -26.59
C SER A 494 -8.80 33.28 -25.67
N ALA A 495 -9.21 32.14 -26.24
CA ALA A 495 -9.64 30.98 -25.44
C ALA A 495 -8.57 30.53 -24.44
N VAL A 496 -7.29 30.59 -24.85
CA VAL A 496 -6.15 30.19 -23.99
C VAL A 496 -6.00 31.17 -22.83
N ASP A 497 -6.18 32.48 -23.02
CA ASP A 497 -6.13 33.45 -21.92
C ASP A 497 -7.33 33.32 -20.99
N GLN A 498 -8.52 33.06 -21.56
CA GLN A 498 -9.74 32.86 -20.78
C GLN A 498 -9.64 31.65 -19.83
N LEU A 499 -8.82 30.65 -20.17
CA LEU A 499 -8.54 29.52 -19.28
C LEU A 499 -7.89 29.94 -17.94
N ASP A 500 -7.16 31.06 -17.86
CA ASP A 500 -6.63 31.56 -16.57
C ASP A 500 -7.77 31.95 -15.63
N TYR A 501 -8.86 32.52 -16.18
CA TYR A 501 -10.06 32.85 -15.42
C TYR A 501 -10.87 31.60 -15.06
N VAL A 502 -10.90 30.59 -15.95
CA VAL A 502 -11.49 29.27 -15.64
C VAL A 502 -10.77 28.65 -14.45
N GLN A 503 -9.43 28.66 -14.45
CA GLN A 503 -8.63 28.18 -13.34
C GLN A 503 -8.90 28.97 -12.06
N MET A 504 -8.87 30.30 -12.13
CA MET A 504 -9.07 31.15 -10.96
C MET A 504 -10.45 30.94 -10.34
N TYR A 505 -11.48 30.79 -11.18
CA TYR A 505 -12.83 30.46 -10.74
C TYR A 505 -12.87 29.08 -10.06
N LEU A 506 -12.42 28.01 -10.73
CA LEU A 506 -12.55 26.64 -10.24
C LEU A 506 -11.61 26.30 -9.08
N SER A 507 -10.53 27.06 -8.86
CA SER A 507 -9.60 26.81 -7.76
C SER A 507 -10.24 26.94 -6.38
N ARG A 508 -11.38 27.62 -6.25
CA ARG A 508 -12.12 27.79 -4.98
C ARG A 508 -12.64 26.47 -4.39
N TYR A 509 -12.82 25.43 -5.21
CA TYR A 509 -13.20 24.08 -4.78
C TYR A 509 -12.16 23.01 -5.16
N ALA A 510 -10.90 23.43 -5.37
CA ALA A 510 -9.83 22.51 -5.73
C ALA A 510 -9.72 21.33 -4.74
N GLY A 511 -9.54 20.13 -5.28
CA GLY A 511 -9.50 18.87 -4.51
C GLY A 511 -10.87 18.28 -4.18
N ARG A 512 -11.99 18.95 -4.49
CA ARG A 512 -13.35 18.40 -4.35
C ARG A 512 -13.91 17.78 -5.63
N TYR A 513 -13.14 17.84 -6.73
CA TYR A 513 -13.55 17.39 -8.07
C TYR A 513 -13.27 15.90 -8.29
N ASN A 514 -13.94 15.03 -7.54
CA ASN A 514 -13.78 13.58 -7.63
C ASN A 514 -14.66 12.90 -8.71
N SER A 515 -15.51 13.68 -9.38
CA SER A 515 -16.44 13.24 -10.42
C SER A 515 -16.84 14.41 -11.33
N LEU A 516 -17.32 14.11 -12.54
CA LEU A 516 -17.95 15.09 -13.43
C LEU A 516 -19.02 15.92 -12.71
N GLY A 517 -19.84 15.29 -11.86
CA GLY A 517 -20.88 15.98 -11.11
C GLY A 517 -20.33 17.02 -10.16
N SER A 518 -19.32 16.67 -9.36
CA SER A 518 -18.69 17.63 -8.46
C SER A 518 -18.06 18.84 -9.18
N LEU A 519 -17.50 18.63 -10.38
CA LEU A 519 -16.94 19.72 -11.20
C LEU A 519 -18.05 20.56 -11.84
N TYR A 520 -19.08 19.92 -12.39
CA TYR A 520 -20.18 20.61 -13.03
C TYR A 520 -20.97 21.47 -12.04
N MET A 521 -21.20 20.97 -10.82
CA MET A 521 -21.87 21.74 -9.77
C MET A 521 -21.09 23.00 -9.38
N ALA A 522 -19.77 23.04 -9.52
CA ALA A 522 -19.03 24.29 -9.27
C ALA A 522 -19.37 25.41 -10.27
N VAL A 523 -19.87 25.06 -11.46
CA VAL A 523 -20.32 26.02 -12.48
C VAL A 523 -21.82 26.27 -12.36
N LEU A 524 -22.63 25.21 -12.28
CA LEU A 524 -24.09 25.32 -12.27
C LEU A 524 -24.68 25.78 -10.93
N TRP A 525 -24.29 25.13 -9.83
CA TRP A 525 -24.87 25.36 -8.51
C TRP A 525 -23.88 24.99 -7.39
N PRO A 526 -22.98 25.93 -6.99
CA PRO A 526 -21.83 25.57 -6.16
C PRO A 526 -22.15 25.00 -4.77
N TYR A 527 -23.35 25.25 -4.25
CA TYR A 527 -23.84 24.64 -3.00
C TYR A 527 -23.93 23.10 -3.08
N ALA A 528 -24.01 22.53 -4.28
CA ALA A 528 -24.09 21.10 -4.52
C ALA A 528 -22.73 20.43 -4.81
N VAL A 529 -21.60 21.16 -4.73
CA VAL A 529 -20.27 20.58 -4.98
C VAL A 529 -19.97 19.44 -4.00
N GLY A 530 -19.80 18.23 -4.52
CA GLY A 530 -19.51 17.02 -3.75
C GLY A 530 -20.77 16.33 -3.18
N GLN A 531 -21.97 16.83 -3.49
CA GLN A 531 -23.21 16.11 -3.21
C GLN A 531 -23.37 14.93 -4.18
N GLY A 532 -24.10 13.90 -3.76
CA GLY A 532 -24.40 12.73 -4.58
C GLY A 532 -25.54 12.97 -5.57
N ASP A 533 -25.71 12.04 -6.52
CA ASP A 533 -26.64 12.17 -7.66
C ASP A 533 -28.09 12.42 -7.26
N ASN A 534 -28.54 11.90 -6.12
CA ASN A 534 -29.92 12.07 -5.63
C ASN A 534 -30.18 13.43 -4.94
N TYR A 535 -29.17 14.28 -4.83
CA TYR A 535 -29.34 15.59 -4.21
C TYR A 535 -30.20 16.48 -5.11
N VAL A 536 -31.32 16.97 -4.58
CA VAL A 536 -32.24 17.85 -5.29
C VAL A 536 -31.69 19.28 -5.31
N LEU A 537 -31.46 19.81 -6.51
CA LEU A 537 -31.02 21.19 -6.71
C LEU A 537 -32.20 22.15 -6.53
N TRP A 538 -33.27 21.93 -7.29
CA TRP A 538 -34.44 22.80 -7.32
C TRP A 538 -35.72 22.00 -7.58
N THR A 539 -36.85 22.50 -7.09
CA THR A 539 -38.18 21.93 -7.34
C THR A 539 -39.15 22.98 -7.87
N ARG A 540 -40.12 22.53 -8.67
CA ARG A 540 -41.22 23.36 -9.16
C ARG A 540 -42.08 23.83 -7.98
N GLY A 541 -42.28 25.14 -7.87
CA GLY A 541 -43.01 25.74 -6.76
C GLY A 541 -42.25 25.78 -5.43
N GLY A 542 -41.00 25.33 -5.38
CA GLY A 542 -40.16 25.38 -4.18
C GLY A 542 -39.43 26.71 -3.99
N THR A 543 -38.58 26.77 -2.95
CA THR A 543 -37.80 27.96 -2.56
C THR A 543 -36.97 28.56 -3.70
N TYR A 544 -36.51 27.73 -4.63
CA TYR A 544 -35.71 28.13 -5.79
C TYR A 544 -36.47 27.95 -7.12
N ASN A 545 -37.78 28.23 -7.14
CA ASN A 545 -38.63 28.05 -8.32
C ASN A 545 -38.13 28.83 -9.56
N ALA A 546 -37.52 30.00 -9.36
CA ALA A 546 -36.96 30.78 -10.47
C ALA A 546 -35.73 30.12 -11.12
N GLN A 547 -34.97 29.32 -10.36
CA GLN A 547 -33.85 28.53 -10.86
C GLN A 547 -34.36 27.27 -11.54
N TYR A 548 -35.38 26.60 -10.97
CA TYR A 548 -36.07 25.50 -11.65
C TYR A 548 -36.63 25.97 -13.00
N GLY A 549 -37.35 27.10 -13.05
CA GLY A 549 -37.92 27.61 -14.29
C GLY A 549 -36.89 27.90 -15.39
N ARG A 550 -35.70 28.38 -15.04
CA ARG A 550 -34.60 28.63 -15.99
C ARG A 550 -33.87 27.36 -16.43
N ASN A 551 -33.92 26.30 -15.63
CA ASN A 551 -33.18 25.06 -15.84
C ASN A 551 -34.10 23.84 -15.96
N SER A 552 -35.39 24.04 -16.25
CA SER A 552 -36.39 22.96 -16.29
C SER A 552 -36.07 21.93 -17.39
N GLY A 553 -35.27 22.30 -18.39
CA GLY A 553 -34.74 21.37 -19.39
C GLY A 553 -33.78 20.30 -18.84
N LEU A 554 -33.32 20.44 -17.60
CA LEU A 554 -32.52 19.46 -16.86
C LEU A 554 -33.38 18.44 -16.10
N ASP A 555 -34.68 18.68 -15.90
CA ASP A 555 -35.64 17.73 -15.30
C ASP A 555 -35.96 16.66 -16.35
N VAL A 556 -35.26 15.52 -16.28
CA VAL A 556 -35.29 14.50 -17.35
C VAL A 556 -36.53 13.64 -17.23
N ASN A 557 -36.93 13.28 -16.02
CA ASN A 557 -38.07 12.43 -15.74
C ASN A 557 -39.40 13.21 -15.65
N LYS A 558 -39.35 14.55 -15.63
CA LYS A 558 -40.49 15.48 -15.53
C LYS A 558 -41.26 15.35 -14.22
N ASP A 559 -40.60 14.95 -13.14
CA ASP A 559 -41.23 14.78 -11.82
C ASP A 559 -41.39 16.12 -11.07
N GLY A 560 -40.87 17.22 -11.62
CA GLY A 560 -40.94 18.53 -10.97
C GLY A 560 -39.74 18.84 -10.08
N ALA A 561 -38.71 17.99 -10.06
CA ALA A 561 -37.45 18.22 -9.38
C ALA A 561 -36.28 18.12 -10.38
N VAL A 562 -35.20 18.86 -10.12
CA VAL A 562 -33.92 18.67 -10.83
C VAL A 562 -32.92 18.18 -9.81
N THR A 563 -32.34 17.01 -10.06
CA THR A 563 -31.27 16.42 -9.24
C THR A 563 -29.88 16.67 -9.83
N VAL A 564 -28.84 16.47 -9.01
CA VAL A 564 -27.44 16.46 -9.50
C VAL A 564 -27.29 15.42 -10.62
N GLY A 565 -27.84 14.23 -10.44
CA GLY A 565 -27.75 13.13 -11.40
C GLY A 565 -28.32 13.51 -12.76
N GLU A 566 -29.50 14.11 -12.81
CA GLU A 566 -30.14 14.51 -14.07
C GLU A 566 -29.39 15.64 -14.78
N ALA A 567 -28.91 16.63 -14.03
CA ALA A 567 -28.08 17.69 -14.57
C ALA A 567 -26.80 17.13 -15.20
N VAL A 568 -26.14 16.17 -14.53
CA VAL A 568 -24.92 15.52 -15.01
C VAL A 568 -25.18 14.63 -16.23
N GLN A 569 -26.34 13.98 -16.32
CA GLN A 569 -26.69 13.15 -17.48
C GLN A 569 -26.67 13.95 -18.80
N LYS A 570 -27.10 15.21 -18.78
CA LYS A 570 -27.05 16.10 -19.97
C LYS A 570 -25.62 16.40 -20.39
N VAL A 571 -24.71 16.63 -19.43
CA VAL A 571 -23.28 16.84 -19.69
C VAL A 571 -22.64 15.57 -20.24
N LEU A 572 -22.96 14.40 -19.67
CA LEU A 572 -22.49 13.11 -20.16
C LEU A 572 -22.98 12.82 -21.59
N ALA A 573 -24.25 13.12 -21.88
CA ALA A 573 -24.81 12.97 -23.22
C ALA A 573 -24.12 13.89 -24.24
N ASN A 574 -23.75 15.12 -23.83
CA ASN A 574 -22.98 16.03 -24.67
C ASN A 574 -21.55 15.51 -24.89
N ARG A 575 -20.86 15.01 -23.86
CA ARG A 575 -19.51 14.42 -23.96
C ARG A 575 -19.45 13.23 -24.92
N LYS A 576 -20.52 12.43 -25.02
CA LYS A 576 -20.61 11.30 -25.95
C LYS A 576 -20.60 11.71 -27.43
N ARG A 577 -20.78 12.99 -27.75
CA ARG A 577 -20.67 13.51 -29.13
C ARG A 577 -19.22 13.59 -29.62
N PHE A 578 -18.25 13.44 -28.73
CA PHE A 578 -16.82 13.46 -29.04
C PHE A 578 -16.31 12.02 -29.14
N VAL A 579 -15.48 11.75 -30.15
CA VAL A 579 -14.94 10.40 -30.42
C VAL A 579 -13.97 10.02 -29.31
N GLY A 580 -14.21 8.86 -28.68
CA GLY A 580 -13.25 8.28 -27.71
C GLY A 580 -11.98 7.82 -28.43
N VAL A 581 -10.83 8.02 -27.80
CA VAL A 581 -9.50 7.64 -28.33
C VAL A 581 -9.33 6.12 -28.35
#